data_AF-A0A838F9H5-F1
#
_entry.id   AF-A0A838F9H5-F1
#
_cell.length_a   1.000
_cell.length_b   1.000
_cell.length_c   1.000
_cell.angle_alpha   90.00
_cell.angle_beta   90.00
_cell.angle_gamma   90.00
#
_symmetry.space_group_name_H-M   'P 1'
#
loop_
_entity.id
_entity.type
_entity.pdbx_description
1 polymer ?
#
loop_
_entity_poly.entity_id
_entity_poly.type
_entity_poly.pdbx_seq_one_letter_code
_entity_poly.pdbx_strand_id
1 'polypeptide(L)'
;MGKKVYCIRANYPKGDSLAALYPWWYYFDIHSKALVANAINENDGTFDLTEYLSFDTVNGMKFQSKRMISLADKDKKVMYKGNLVINSDIKTYDSLPDSVFYPPGANKKLNYKNAIQKSPL
;
A
#
# COMPACT_ATOMS: atom_id res chain seq x y z
N MET A 1 5.33 -7.79 -24.11
CA MET A 1 6.56 -7.97 -23.31
C MET A 1 6.26 -7.52 -21.89
N GLY A 2 6.49 -8.35 -20.87
CA GLY A 2 6.18 -8.00 -19.47
C GLY A 2 7.10 -6.90 -18.91
N LYS A 3 6.62 -6.12 -17.94
CA LYS A 3 7.44 -5.14 -17.21
C LYS A 3 8.45 -5.89 -16.32
N LYS A 4 9.71 -5.44 -16.31
CA LYS A 4 10.73 -5.95 -15.38
C LYS A 4 10.55 -5.26 -14.03
N VAL A 5 10.55 -6.02 -12.94
CA VAL A 5 10.31 -5.52 -11.59
C VAL A 5 11.28 -6.12 -10.58
N TYR A 6 11.61 -5.37 -9.53
CA TYR A 6 12.08 -5.93 -8.26
C TYR A 6 10.89 -6.40 -7.45
N CYS A 7 11.03 -7.51 -6.74
CA CYS A 7 10.00 -8.05 -5.85
C CYS A 7 10.54 -8.10 -4.43
N ILE A 8 9.78 -7.51 -3.49
CA ILE A 8 10.06 -7.60 -2.06
C ILE A 8 8.91 -8.35 -1.40
N ARG A 9 9.23 -9.42 -0.68
CA ARG A 9 8.28 -10.06 0.22
C ARG A 9 8.44 -9.44 1.61
N ALA A 10 7.39 -8.83 2.11
CA ALA A 10 7.32 -8.31 3.48
C ALA A 10 6.50 -9.27 4.35
N ASN A 11 7.06 -9.62 5.51
CA ASN A 11 6.32 -10.28 6.58
C ASN A 11 6.35 -9.34 7.76
N TYR A 12 5.19 -8.87 8.18
CA TYR A 12 5.07 -7.96 9.32
C TYR A 12 5.02 -8.78 10.63
N PRO A 13 5.56 -8.25 11.75
CA PRO A 13 5.37 -8.86 13.05
C PRO A 13 3.88 -9.05 13.35
N LYS A 14 3.51 -10.19 13.94
CA LYS A 14 2.13 -10.46 14.32
C LYS A 14 1.61 -9.35 15.25
N GLY A 15 0.49 -8.74 14.89
CA GLY A 15 -0.19 -7.69 15.62
C GLY A 15 -1.60 -7.47 15.07
N ASP A 16 -2.34 -6.49 15.59
CA ASP A 16 -3.78 -6.30 15.30
C ASP A 16 -4.09 -5.64 13.94
N SER A 17 -3.15 -5.67 13.00
CA SER A 17 -3.31 -5.10 11.66
C SER A 17 -3.60 -6.17 10.63
N LEU A 18 -4.52 -5.90 9.69
CA LEU A 18 -4.71 -6.72 8.50
C LEU A 18 -3.39 -6.96 7.74
N ALA A 19 -2.47 -6.00 7.78
CA ALA A 19 -1.15 -6.14 7.16
C ALA A 19 -0.28 -7.21 7.84
N ALA A 20 -0.52 -7.50 9.13
CA ALA A 20 0.19 -8.51 9.90
C ALA A 20 -0.40 -9.92 9.79
N LEU A 21 -1.60 -10.06 9.22
CA LEU A 21 -2.26 -11.36 9.05
C LEU A 21 -1.66 -12.19 7.91
N TYR A 22 -1.15 -11.51 6.88
CA TYR A 22 -0.78 -12.14 5.63
C TYR A 22 0.58 -11.62 5.12
N PRO A 23 1.37 -12.44 4.42
CA PRO A 23 2.55 -11.96 3.72
C PRO A 23 2.16 -11.05 2.56
N TRP A 24 2.96 -10.00 2.34
CA TRP A 24 2.78 -9.05 1.25
C TRP A 24 3.91 -9.19 0.24
N TRP A 25 3.58 -9.02 -1.04
CA TRP A 25 4.53 -8.89 -2.12
C TRP A 25 4.41 -7.50 -2.73
N TYR A 26 5.51 -6.79 -2.86
CA TYR A 26 5.59 -5.47 -3.48
C TYR A 26 6.46 -5.53 -4.72
N TYR A 27 5.95 -5.01 -5.83
CA TYR A 27 6.62 -5.02 -7.12
C TYR A 27 7.00 -3.59 -7.52
N PHE A 28 8.31 -3.34 -7.65
CA PHE A 28 8.85 -2.03 -8.01
C PHE A 28 9.41 -2.08 -9.43
N ASP A 29 8.97 -1.17 -10.29
CA ASP A 29 9.52 -1.04 -11.64
C ASP A 29 11.02 -0.74 -11.59
N ILE A 30 11.82 -1.49 -12.36
CA ILE A 30 13.28 -1.42 -12.23
C ILE A 30 13.87 -0.06 -12.64
N HIS A 31 13.17 0.70 -13.47
CA HIS A 31 13.65 1.96 -14.05
C HIS A 31 13.18 3.15 -13.21
N SER A 32 11.86 3.27 -13.03
CA SER A 32 11.24 4.37 -12.30
C SER A 32 11.29 4.21 -10.79
N LYS A 33 11.57 2.99 -10.29
CA LYS A 33 11.51 2.61 -8.88
C LYS A 33 10.13 2.79 -8.24
N ALA A 34 9.09 3.05 -9.04
CA ALA A 34 7.73 3.20 -8.56
C ALA A 34 7.16 1.83 -8.17
N LEU A 35 6.36 1.79 -7.12
CA LEU A 35 5.55 0.63 -6.77
C LEU A 35 4.47 0.45 -7.85
N VAL A 36 4.55 -0.62 -8.65
CA VAL A 36 3.64 -0.85 -9.79
C VAL A 36 2.60 -1.93 -9.51
N ALA A 37 2.82 -2.78 -8.52
CA ALA A 37 1.80 -3.67 -7.99
C ALA A 37 2.12 -4.07 -6.54
N ASN A 38 1.11 -4.55 -5.83
CA ASN A 38 1.29 -5.36 -4.63
C ASN A 38 0.31 -6.55 -4.62
N ALA A 39 0.63 -7.60 -3.87
CA ALA A 39 -0.26 -8.74 -3.69
C ALA A 39 -0.24 -9.22 -2.24
N ILE A 40 -1.41 -9.57 -1.71
CA ILE A 40 -1.59 -10.13 -0.37
C ILE A 40 -2.12 -11.55 -0.51
N ASN A 41 -1.50 -12.53 0.16
CA ASN A 41 -1.97 -13.92 0.11
C ASN A 41 -2.93 -14.20 1.28
N GLU A 42 -4.18 -14.53 1.00
CA GLU A 42 -5.20 -14.80 2.02
C GLU A 42 -5.10 -16.21 2.67
N ASN A 43 -3.96 -16.88 2.51
CA ASN A 43 -3.62 -18.22 3.02
C ASN A 43 -4.43 -19.40 2.43
N ASP A 44 -5.30 -19.15 1.45
CA ASP A 44 -5.99 -20.19 0.66
C ASP A 44 -5.38 -20.40 -0.73
N GLY A 45 -4.28 -19.68 -1.02
CA GLY A 45 -3.61 -19.71 -2.33
C GLY A 45 -4.18 -18.70 -3.33
N THR A 46 -5.15 -17.89 -2.94
CA THR A 46 -5.59 -16.71 -3.70
C THR A 46 -4.86 -15.46 -3.24
N PHE A 47 -4.84 -14.46 -4.12
CA PHE A 47 -4.21 -13.18 -3.86
C PHE A 47 -5.16 -12.03 -4.14
N ASP A 48 -5.25 -11.08 -3.20
CA ASP A 48 -5.70 -9.73 -3.52
C ASP A 48 -4.54 -9.00 -4.21
N LEU A 49 -4.66 -8.80 -5.52
CA LEU A 49 -3.67 -8.17 -6.40
C LEU A 49 -4.09 -6.73 -6.70
N THR A 50 -3.29 -5.78 -6.25
CA THR A 50 -3.42 -4.37 -6.61
C THR A 50 -2.40 -4.00 -7.69
N GLU A 51 -2.87 -3.51 -8.84
CA GLU A 51 -2.04 -2.94 -9.91
C GLU A 51 -2.16 -1.41 -9.93
N TYR A 52 -1.03 -0.70 -9.95
CA TYR A 52 -0.99 0.75 -10.02
C TYR A 52 -0.84 1.21 -11.47
N LEU A 53 -1.93 1.76 -12.02
CA LEU A 53 -2.10 1.98 -13.45
C LEU A 53 -1.61 3.35 -13.92
N SER A 54 -1.78 4.39 -13.09
CA SER A 54 -1.31 5.74 -13.40
C SER A 54 -0.88 6.49 -12.16
N PHE A 55 -0.02 7.48 -12.40
CA PHE A 55 0.52 8.37 -11.38
C PHE A 55 0.37 9.80 -11.86
N ASP A 56 -0.05 10.67 -10.94
CA ASP A 56 -0.08 12.10 -11.15
C ASP A 56 1.07 12.73 -10.37
N THR A 57 1.58 13.87 -10.85
CA THR A 57 2.62 14.63 -10.15
C THR A 57 2.00 15.89 -9.56
N VAL A 58 2.09 16.05 -8.24
CA VAL A 58 1.62 17.23 -7.51
C VAL A 58 2.77 17.74 -6.67
N ASN A 59 3.17 19.00 -6.88
CA ASN A 59 4.30 19.64 -6.19
C ASN A 59 5.59 18.81 -6.21
N GLY A 60 5.91 18.23 -7.38
CA GLY A 60 7.12 17.42 -7.59
C GLY A 60 7.07 16.01 -7.01
N MET A 61 6.01 15.63 -6.29
CA MET A 61 5.80 14.29 -5.76
C MET A 61 4.87 13.47 -6.64
N LYS A 62 5.18 12.19 -6.86
CA LYS A 62 4.34 11.26 -7.60
C LYS A 62 3.33 10.59 -6.67
N PHE A 63 2.06 10.69 -7.04
CA PHE A 63 0.96 10.05 -6.34
C PHE A 63 0.25 9.08 -7.25
N GLN A 64 -0.22 7.97 -6.71
CA GLN A 64 -1.04 7.05 -7.45
C GLN A 64 -2.43 7.65 -7.71
N SER A 65 -2.77 7.84 -8.98
CA SER A 65 -4.07 8.37 -9.39
C SER A 65 -5.06 7.28 -9.79
N LYS A 66 -4.56 6.10 -10.23
CA LYS A 66 -5.42 4.98 -10.60
C LYS A 66 -4.85 3.63 -10.21
N ARG A 67 -5.68 2.77 -9.61
CA ARG A 67 -5.31 1.39 -9.29
C ARG A 67 -6.46 0.43 -9.56
N MET A 68 -6.12 -0.79 -9.94
CA MET A 68 -7.05 -1.90 -10.11
C MET A 68 -6.80 -2.92 -9.01
N ILE A 69 -7.86 -3.35 -8.35
CA ILE A 69 -7.82 -4.38 -7.32
C ILE A 69 -8.50 -5.62 -7.90
N SER A 70 -7.83 -6.76 -7.90
CA SER A 70 -8.25 -7.99 -8.56
C SER A 70 -8.01 -9.20 -7.68
N LEU A 71 -8.84 -10.23 -7.82
CA LEU A 71 -8.55 -11.54 -7.27
C LEU A 71 -7.67 -12.31 -8.26
N ALA A 72 -6.56 -12.86 -7.78
CA ALA A 72 -5.63 -13.65 -8.57
C ALA A 72 -5.39 -15.05 -7.97
N ASP A 73 -5.03 -16.01 -8.82
CA ASP A 73 -4.73 -17.38 -8.41
C ASP A 73 -3.33 -17.50 -7.78
N LYS A 74 -2.95 -18.73 -7.43
CA LYS A 74 -1.63 -19.05 -6.83
C LYS A 74 -0.44 -18.63 -7.70
N ASP A 75 -0.64 -18.57 -9.02
CA ASP A 75 0.35 -18.15 -10.01
C ASP A 75 0.29 -16.64 -10.29
N LYS A 76 -0.55 -15.91 -9.54
CA LYS A 76 -0.83 -14.47 -9.66
C LYS A 76 -1.43 -14.10 -11.01
N LYS A 77 -2.16 -15.02 -11.62
CA LYS A 77 -2.99 -14.73 -12.79
C LYS A 77 -4.33 -14.19 -12.32
N VAL A 78 -4.73 -13.05 -12.86
CA VAL A 78 -6.01 -12.42 -12.54
C VAL A 78 -7.15 -13.37 -12.90
N MET A 79 -7.93 -13.78 -11.91
CA MET A 79 -9.15 -14.58 -12.07
C MET A 79 -10.37 -13.67 -12.18
N TYR A 80 -10.40 -12.58 -11.40
CA TYR A 80 -11.50 -11.61 -11.39
C TYR A 80 -10.96 -10.19 -11.23
N LYS A 81 -11.42 -9.28 -12.09
CA LYS A 81 -11.14 -7.84 -11.94
C LYS A 81 -12.21 -7.23 -11.04
N GLY A 82 -11.80 -6.74 -9.89
CA GLY A 82 -12.66 -6.09 -8.93
C GLY A 82 -12.70 -4.58 -9.13
N ASN A 83 -12.27 -3.86 -8.11
CA ASN A 83 -12.50 -2.43 -8.00
C ASN A 83 -11.42 -1.62 -8.73
N LEU A 84 -11.88 -0.72 -9.61
CA LEU A 84 -11.06 0.36 -10.12
C LEU A 84 -11.17 1.57 -9.19
N VAL A 85 -10.07 1.93 -8.53
CA VAL A 85 -10.01 3.11 -7.68
C VAL A 85 -9.32 4.23 -8.45
N ILE A 86 -10.00 5.38 -8.53
CA ILE A 86 -9.50 6.60 -9.16
C ILE A 86 -9.45 7.68 -8.07
N ASN A 87 -8.25 8.21 -7.83
CA ASN A 87 -8.04 9.35 -6.95
C ASN A 87 -7.98 10.60 -7.82
N SER A 88 -8.96 11.49 -7.69
CA SER A 88 -8.97 12.83 -8.28
C SER A 88 -8.67 13.89 -7.22
N ASP A 89 -8.41 15.12 -7.66
CA ASP A 89 -8.31 16.30 -6.78
C ASP A 89 -7.25 16.19 -5.67
N ILE A 90 -6.13 15.55 -5.99
CA ILE A 90 -5.00 15.39 -5.07
C ILE A 90 -4.42 16.77 -4.75
N LYS A 91 -4.47 17.15 -3.47
CA LYS A 91 -3.97 18.43 -2.94
C LYS A 91 -2.96 18.17 -1.83
N THR A 92 -1.98 19.04 -1.73
CA THR A 92 -1.10 19.12 -0.57
C THR A 92 -1.53 20.27 0.32
N TYR A 93 -1.43 20.09 1.63
CA TYR A 93 -1.68 21.12 2.62
C TYR A 93 -0.39 21.34 3.41
N ASP A 94 0.00 22.60 3.60
CA ASP A 94 1.17 22.94 4.42
C ASP A 94 0.95 22.56 5.90
N SER A 95 -0.30 22.64 6.35
CA SER A 95 -0.73 22.13 7.65
C SER A 95 -2.21 21.75 7.63
N LEU A 96 -2.57 20.78 8.48
CA LEU A 96 -3.95 20.43 8.82
C LEU A 96 -4.11 20.55 10.34
N PRO A 97 -5.27 21.00 10.85
CA PRO A 97 -5.47 21.07 12.28
C PRO A 97 -5.49 19.68 12.90
N ASP A 98 -4.90 19.53 14.10
CA ASP A 98 -4.83 18.25 14.85
C ASP A 98 -6.19 17.55 14.97
N SER A 99 -7.29 18.30 15.02
CA SER A 99 -8.65 17.77 15.11
C SER A 99 -9.06 16.88 13.94
N VAL A 100 -8.37 16.96 12.79
CA VAL A 100 -8.60 16.06 11.64
C VAL A 100 -8.08 14.65 11.94
N PHE A 101 -7.06 14.52 12.79
CA PHE A 101 -6.45 13.25 13.17
C PHE A 101 -7.00 12.71 14.50
N TYR A 102 -7.49 13.60 15.36
CA TYR A 102 -8.04 13.26 16.68
C TYR A 102 -9.50 13.69 16.77
N PRO A 103 -10.46 12.80 16.45
CA PRO A 103 -11.87 13.14 16.57
C PRO A 103 -12.20 13.54 18.02
N PRO A 104 -13.22 14.39 18.24
CA PRO A 104 -13.61 14.83 19.58
C PRO A 104 -13.82 13.61 20.51
N GLY A 105 -13.09 13.58 21.63
CA GLY A 105 -13.12 12.47 22.59
C GLY A 105 -12.02 11.42 22.44
N ALA A 106 -11.21 11.46 21.37
CA ALA A 106 -10.03 10.61 21.26
C ALA A 106 -8.92 11.08 22.23
N ASN A 107 -8.46 10.18 23.10
CA ASN A 107 -7.39 10.47 24.05
C ASN A 107 -6.08 10.83 23.32
N LYS A 108 -5.54 12.04 23.54
CA LYS A 108 -4.28 12.55 22.96
C LYS A 108 -3.00 11.74 23.30
N LYS A 109 -3.11 10.64 24.05
CA LYS A 109 -1.96 9.88 24.57
C LYS A 109 -1.57 8.69 23.67
N LEU A 110 -1.39 8.91 22.37
CA LEU A 110 -0.49 8.04 21.61
C LEU A 110 0.92 8.60 21.74
N ASN A 111 1.62 8.17 22.79
CA ASN A 111 3.02 8.50 23.00
C ASN A 111 3.86 7.72 21.97
N TYR A 112 4.14 8.32 20.81
CA TYR A 112 4.94 7.72 19.73
C TYR A 112 6.40 7.41 20.13
N LYS A 113 6.83 7.77 21.35
CA LYS A 113 8.17 7.44 21.86
C LYS A 113 8.45 5.93 21.92
N ASN A 114 7.43 5.07 21.92
CA ASN A 114 7.60 3.61 21.96
C ASN A 114 7.50 2.94 20.57
N ALA A 115 7.22 3.67 19.49
CA ALA A 115 7.04 3.08 18.15
C ALA A 115 8.35 2.91 17.37
N ILE A 116 9.47 3.45 17.86
CA ILE A 116 10.81 3.15 17.31
C ILE A 116 11.36 1.95 18.09
N GLN A 117 10.82 0.76 17.82
CA GLN A 117 11.56 -0.46 18.13
C GLN A 117 12.78 -0.46 17.21
N LYS A 118 13.96 -0.22 17.78
CA LYS A 118 15.24 -0.38 17.08
C LYS A 118 15.27 -1.80 16.51
N SER A 119 15.17 -1.92 15.19
CA SER A 119 15.51 -3.17 14.52
C SER A 119 17.02 -3.36 14.70
N PRO A 120 17.50 -4.45 15.33
CA PRO A 120 18.92 -4.75 15.31
C PRO A 120 19.31 -5.03 13.87
N LEU A 121 20.34 -4.32 13.40
CA LEU A 121 21.13 -4.69 12.22
C LEU A 121 21.86 -6.00 12.49
#